data_AF-A0A1Y5GFW8-F1
#
_entry.id   AF-A0A1Y5GFW8-F1
#
_cell.length_a   1.000
_cell.length_b   1.000
_cell.length_c   1.000
_cell.angle_alpha   90.00
_cell.angle_beta   90.00
_cell.angle_gamma   90.00
#
_symmetry.space_group_name_H-M   'P 1'
#
loop_
_entity.id
_entity.type
_entity.pdbx_description
1 polymer ?
#
loop_
_entity_poly.entity_id
_entity_poly.type
_entity_poly.pdbx_seq_one_letter_code
_entity_poly.pdbx_strand_id
1 'polypeptide(L)'
;MQVSELSAERIMNLKHLDIKELEQLKTGHHLIEGFYFLTEAVPPVHVLDRSSELLDQGVKPVWALAYLMLAGNRVVGCCGFKNPPVEKSVEIGYNVAPMQGGGVYYLSCPAIM
;
A
#
# COMPACT_ATOMS: atom_id res chain seq x y z
N MET A 1 17.85 4.01 36.08
CA MET A 1 16.40 3.94 35.80
C MET A 1 16.12 4.79 34.58
N GLN A 2 16.02 4.15 33.41
CA GLN A 2 15.11 4.56 32.35
C GLN A 2 14.94 3.34 31.44
N VAL A 3 14.11 2.39 31.90
CA VAL A 3 13.43 1.50 30.99
C VAL A 3 12.21 2.28 30.55
N SER A 4 12.20 2.71 29.30
CA SER A 4 10.98 3.13 28.60
C SER A 4 11.17 2.66 27.17
N GLU A 5 10.91 1.37 26.98
CA GLU A 5 9.71 0.96 26.24
C GLU A 5 9.90 1.22 24.75
N LEU A 6 10.47 0.21 24.07
CA LEU A 6 10.04 -0.08 22.70
C LEU A 6 8.60 -0.60 22.81
N SER A 7 7.64 0.27 23.17
CA SER A 7 6.25 -0.11 23.40
C SER A 7 5.43 0.04 22.13
N ALA A 8 4.53 -0.93 21.99
CA ALA A 8 3.67 -1.20 20.85
C ALA A 8 4.43 -1.76 19.64
N GLU A 9 4.25 -3.05 19.43
CA GLU A 9 4.22 -3.67 18.12
C GLU A 9 3.76 -2.64 17.08
N ARG A 10 4.61 -2.41 16.09
CA ARG A 10 4.47 -1.39 15.05
C ARG A 10 3.34 -1.83 14.12
N ILE A 11 2.09 -1.77 14.59
CA ILE A 11 0.91 -2.21 13.85
C ILE A 11 0.87 -1.39 12.58
N MET A 12 1.10 -2.08 11.46
CA MET A 12 0.91 -1.50 10.15
C MET A 12 -0.52 -1.77 9.72
N ASN A 13 -1.29 -0.71 9.54
CA ASN A 13 -2.61 -0.80 8.98
C ASN A 13 -2.52 -0.74 7.46
N LEU A 14 -3.42 -1.44 6.77
CA LEU A 14 -3.59 -1.31 5.34
C LEU A 14 -4.77 -0.39 5.05
N LYS A 15 -4.52 0.65 4.26
CA LYS A 15 -5.56 1.47 3.67
C LYS A 15 -5.69 1.11 2.20
N HIS A 16 -6.86 0.64 1.78
CA HIS A 16 -7.14 0.47 0.36
C HIS A 16 -7.26 1.84 -0.31
N LEU A 17 -6.59 2.02 -1.44
CA LEU A 17 -6.79 3.22 -2.26
C LEU A 17 -8.20 3.22 -2.82
N ASP A 18 -8.78 4.41 -2.91
CA ASP A 18 -9.94 4.63 -3.77
C ASP A 18 -9.54 5.24 -5.13
N ILE A 19 -10.53 5.38 -6.01
CA ILE A 19 -10.33 5.91 -7.37
C ILE A 19 -9.85 7.37 -7.34
N LYS A 20 -10.35 8.18 -6.41
CA LYS A 20 -9.96 9.60 -6.30
C LYS A 20 -8.50 9.71 -5.87
N GLU A 21 -8.07 8.88 -4.93
CA GLU A 21 -6.70 8.85 -4.43
C GLU A 21 -5.72 8.32 -5.47
N LEU A 22 -6.12 7.34 -6.29
CA LEU A 22 -5.36 6.92 -7.46
C LEU A 22 -5.07 8.11 -8.40
N GLU A 23 -6.10 8.89 -8.74
CA GLU A 23 -5.94 10.06 -9.62
C GLU A 23 -5.11 11.19 -8.97
N GLN A 24 -5.22 11.37 -7.66
CA GLN A 24 -4.34 12.28 -6.91
C GLN A 24 -2.87 11.83 -6.99
N LEU A 25 -2.59 10.54 -6.77
CA LEU A 25 -1.23 10.01 -6.85
C LEU A 25 -0.65 10.13 -8.27
N LYS A 26 -1.47 9.90 -9.31
CA LYS A 26 -1.06 10.08 -10.71
C LYS A 26 -0.71 11.52 -11.07
N THR A 27 -1.34 12.49 -10.42
CA THR A 27 -1.03 13.93 -10.59
C THR A 27 0.12 14.40 -9.70
N GLY A 28 0.77 13.50 -8.96
CA GLY A 28 1.93 13.81 -8.10
C GLY A 28 1.55 14.33 -6.71
N HIS A 29 0.30 14.20 -6.29
CA HIS A 29 -0.12 14.55 -4.93
C HIS A 29 0.28 13.42 -3.96
N HIS A 30 1.30 13.68 -3.15
CA HIS A 30 1.78 12.73 -2.14
C HIS A 30 1.26 13.05 -0.72
N LEU A 31 0.05 13.61 -0.63
CA LEU A 31 -0.68 13.81 0.61
C LEU A 31 -2.09 13.27 0.40
N ILE A 32 -2.38 12.14 1.03
CA ILE A 32 -3.67 11.45 0.93
C ILE A 32 -4.29 11.44 2.32
N GLU A 33 -5.45 12.08 2.49
CA GLU A 33 -6.18 12.14 3.78
C GLU A 33 -5.34 12.55 5.00
N GLY A 34 -4.31 13.38 4.79
CA GLY A 34 -3.38 13.80 5.86
C GLY A 34 -2.25 12.83 6.16
N PHE A 35 -2.14 11.71 5.43
CA PHE A 35 -0.96 10.86 5.42
C PHE A 35 0.09 11.40 4.45
N TYR A 36 1.34 11.47 4.90
CA TYR A 36 2.48 11.82 4.05
C TYR A 36 3.30 10.59 3.72
N PHE A 37 3.85 10.58 2.50
CA PHE A 37 4.64 9.47 1.99
C PHE A 37 6.11 9.63 2.35
N LEU A 38 6.74 8.52 2.77
CA LEU A 38 8.18 8.42 2.66
C LEU A 38 8.58 8.36 1.19
N THR A 39 9.75 8.89 0.84
CA THR A 39 10.20 9.05 -0.57
C THR A 39 10.08 7.76 -1.38
N GLU A 40 10.41 6.61 -0.79
CA GLU A 40 10.35 5.31 -1.45
C GLU A 40 9.09 4.51 -1.11
N ALA A 41 8.09 5.14 -0.48
CA ALA A 41 6.80 4.51 -0.17
C ALA A 41 5.71 4.86 -1.19
N VAL A 42 5.96 5.82 -2.08
CA VAL A 42 5.03 6.18 -3.16
C VAL A 42 4.95 5.01 -4.15
N PRO A 43 3.73 4.55 -4.53
CA PRO A 43 3.60 3.56 -5.57
C PRO A 43 4.30 4.03 -6.86
N PRO A 44 5.12 3.18 -7.50
CA PRO A 44 5.72 3.52 -8.79
C PRO A 44 4.64 3.84 -9.84
N VAL A 45 4.94 4.75 -10.77
CA VAL A 45 3.98 5.20 -11.81
C VAL A 45 3.37 4.02 -12.58
N HIS A 46 4.17 3.02 -12.96
CA HIS A 46 3.67 1.84 -13.67
C HIS A 46 2.66 1.00 -12.85
N VAL A 47 2.67 1.08 -11.52
CA VAL A 47 1.67 0.44 -10.66
C VAL A 47 0.36 1.23 -10.69
N LEU A 48 0.44 2.56 -10.70
CA LEU A 48 -0.74 3.44 -10.82
C LEU A 48 -1.39 3.29 -12.19
N ASP A 49 -0.60 3.27 -13.26
CA ASP A 49 -1.09 3.07 -14.64
C ASP A 49 -1.80 1.72 -14.79
N ARG A 50 -1.17 0.64 -14.30
CA ARG A 50 -1.81 -0.69 -14.26
C ARG A 50 -3.13 -0.67 -13.49
N SER A 51 -3.19 0.06 -12.39
CA SER A 51 -4.42 0.15 -11.58
C SER A 51 -5.55 0.77 -12.41
N SER A 52 -5.26 1.83 -13.18
CA SER A 52 -6.22 2.43 -14.12
C SER A 52 -6.62 1.45 -15.22
N GLU A 53 -5.66 0.77 -15.87
CA GLU A 53 -5.94 -0.21 -16.94
C GLU A 53 -6.88 -1.33 -16.47
N LEU A 54 -6.67 -1.86 -15.26
CA LEU A 54 -7.52 -2.90 -14.69
C LEU A 54 -8.93 -2.37 -14.39
N LEU A 55 -9.06 -1.16 -13.85
CA LEU A 55 -10.37 -0.53 -13.63
C LEU A 55 -11.13 -0.32 -14.95
N ASP A 56 -10.44 0.13 -16.01
CA ASP A 56 -11.03 0.32 -17.34
C ASP A 56 -11.52 -1.00 -17.95
N GLN A 57 -10.87 -2.12 -17.61
CA GLN A 57 -11.28 -3.48 -17.99
C GLN A 57 -12.43 -4.04 -17.12
N GLY A 58 -12.94 -3.25 -16.16
CA GLY A 58 -14.03 -3.66 -15.26
C GLY A 58 -13.57 -4.58 -14.12
N VAL A 59 -12.27 -4.65 -13.85
CA VAL A 59 -11.75 -5.40 -12.70
C VAL A 59 -12.20 -4.70 -11.41
N LYS A 60 -12.62 -5.50 -10.43
CA LYS A 60 -13.07 -4.97 -9.14
C LYS A 60 -11.94 -4.19 -8.45
N PRO A 61 -12.23 -3.04 -7.80
CA PRO A 61 -11.22 -2.22 -7.14
C PRO A 61 -10.31 -2.96 -6.15
N VAL A 62 -10.84 -3.98 -5.46
CA VAL A 62 -10.06 -4.83 -4.53
C VAL A 62 -8.86 -5.53 -5.20
N TRP A 63 -8.97 -5.83 -6.49
CA TRP A 63 -7.92 -6.46 -7.30
C TRP A 63 -7.15 -5.49 -8.17
N ALA A 64 -7.73 -4.32 -8.45
CA ALA A 64 -7.13 -3.31 -9.33
C ALA A 64 -6.30 -2.26 -8.58
N LEU A 65 -6.74 -1.85 -7.38
CA LEU A 65 -6.13 -0.74 -6.64
C LEU A 65 -5.17 -1.24 -5.57
N ALA A 66 -4.08 -0.50 -5.38
CA ALA A 66 -3.10 -0.77 -4.33
C ALA A 66 -3.62 -0.44 -2.92
N TYR A 67 -2.93 -0.99 -1.93
CA TYR A 67 -3.08 -0.72 -0.51
C TYR A 67 -1.85 0.04 -0.03
N LEU A 68 -2.07 1.10 0.74
CA LEU A 68 -1.02 1.84 1.44
C LEU A 68 -0.75 1.19 2.79
N MET A 69 0.52 1.01 3.12
CA MET A 69 0.97 0.55 4.43
C MET A 69 1.18 1.75 5.34
N LEU A 70 0.41 1.82 6.43
CA LEU A 70 0.39 2.96 7.33
C LEU A 70 1.11 2.65 8.65
N ALA A 71 2.00 3.54 9.07
CA ALA A 71 2.60 3.53 10.42
C ALA A 71 2.35 4.89 11.08
N GLY A 72 1.32 4.97 11.92
CA GLY A 72 0.81 6.26 12.43
C GLY A 72 0.27 7.09 11.26
N ASN A 73 0.78 8.31 11.08
CA ASN A 73 0.39 9.22 9.99
C ASN A 73 1.31 9.15 8.76
N ARG A 74 2.13 8.09 8.65
CA ARG A 74 3.09 7.89 7.56
C ARG A 74 2.64 6.77 6.65
N VAL A 75 2.74 6.98 5.33
CA VAL A 75 2.78 5.89 4.37
C VAL A 75 4.22 5.39 4.28
N VAL A 76 4.43 4.15 4.69
CA VAL A 76 5.77 3.51 4.73
C VAL A 76 5.99 2.54 3.58
N GLY A 77 4.94 2.22 2.84
CA GLY A 77 5.02 1.37 1.66
C GLY A 77 3.66 1.24 0.99
N CYS A 78 3.63 0.42 -0.06
CA CYS A 78 2.42 0.04 -0.75
C CYS A 78 2.50 -1.43 -1.18
N CYS A 79 1.37 -2.10 -1.25
CA CYS A 79 1.24 -3.42 -1.85
C CYS A 79 -0.02 -3.51 -2.69
N GLY A 80 -0.06 -4.42 -3.65
CA GLY A 80 -1.23 -4.61 -4.49
C GLY A 80 -1.13 -5.91 -5.27
N PHE A 81 -2.28 -6.34 -5.78
CA PHE A 81 -2.33 -7.50 -6.66
C PHE A 81 -1.84 -7.10 -8.05
N LYS A 82 -1.05 -7.96 -8.70
CA LYS A 82 -0.66 -7.71 -10.09
C LYS A 82 -1.81 -7.96 -11.06
N ASN A 83 -2.70 -8.90 -10.71
CA ASN A 83 -3.86 -9.32 -11.48
C ASN A 83 -4.96 -9.83 -10.53
N PRO A 84 -6.20 -9.96 -11.00
CA PRO A 84 -7.23 -10.75 -10.32
C PRO A 84 -6.76 -12.20 -10.07
N PRO A 85 -7.41 -12.93 -9.15
CA PRO A 85 -7.06 -14.32 -8.88
C PRO A 85 -7.13 -15.19 -10.14
N VAL A 86 -6.07 -15.97 -10.38
CA VAL A 86 -5.98 -16.97 -11.46
C VAL A 86 -5.65 -18.31 -10.81
N GLU A 87 -6.42 -19.36 -11.14
CA GLU A 87 -6.24 -20.71 -10.58
C GLU A 87 -6.19 -20.74 -9.04
N LYS A 88 -7.00 -19.91 -8.37
CA LYS A 88 -7.04 -19.75 -6.90
C LYS A 88 -5.74 -19.20 -6.30
N SER A 89 -4.87 -18.63 -7.12
CA SER A 89 -3.63 -17.97 -6.70
C SER A 89 -3.69 -16.47 -7.00
N VAL A 90 -2.93 -15.70 -6.23
CA VAL A 90 -2.77 -14.26 -6.43
C VAL A 90 -1.29 -13.92 -6.34
N GLU A 91 -0.84 -13.00 -7.18
CA GLU A 91 0.51 -12.46 -7.11
C GLU A 91 0.45 -11.05 -6.51
N ILE A 92 1.22 -10.82 -5.45
CA ILE A 92 1.28 -9.55 -4.74
C ILE A 92 2.62 -8.90 -5.01
N GLY A 93 2.58 -7.69 -5.57
CA GLY A 93 3.73 -6.78 -5.59
C GLY A 93 3.70 -5.91 -4.34
N TYR A 94 4.86 -5.67 -3.73
CA TYR A 94 4.97 -4.74 -2.62
C TYR A 94 6.27 -3.94 -2.71
N ASN A 95 6.22 -2.74 -2.15
CA ASN A 95 7.36 -1.85 -2.02
C ASN A 95 7.27 -1.19 -0.63
N VAL A 96 8.38 -1.17 0.10
CA VAL A 96 8.46 -0.57 1.45
C VAL A 96 9.68 0.32 1.49
N ALA A 97 9.49 1.57 1.90
CA ALA A 97 10.60 2.49 2.09
C ALA A 97 11.56 1.92 3.14
N PRO A 98 12.89 2.02 2.93
CA PRO A 98 13.89 1.58 3.88
C PRO A 98 13.75 2.42 5.14
N MET A 99 13.11 1.84 6.16
CA MET A 99 13.07 2.44 7.47
C MET A 99 14.39 2.13 8.19
N GLN A 100 14.96 3.10 8.90
CA GLN A 100 16.08 2.83 9.79
C GLN A 100 15.64 1.76 10.81
N GLY A 101 16.25 0.57 10.73
CA GLY A 101 15.88 -0.61 11.51
C GLY A 101 15.12 -1.65 10.67
N GLY A 102 15.87 -2.59 10.08
CA GLY A 102 15.35 -3.67 9.25
C GLY A 102 14.32 -4.51 10.00
N GLY A 103 13.15 -4.69 9.39
CA GLY A 103 12.07 -5.53 9.91
C GLY A 103 11.48 -6.37 8.79
N VAL A 104 11.04 -7.57 9.14
CA VAL A 104 10.17 -8.40 8.28
C VAL A 104 8.74 -7.95 8.54
N TYR A 105 8.01 -7.66 7.47
CA TYR A 105 6.63 -7.18 7.54
C TYR A 105 5.66 -8.27 7.09
N TYR A 106 4.73 -8.64 7.97
CA TYR A 106 3.65 -9.57 7.64
C TYR A 106 2.42 -8.77 7.21
N LEU A 107 2.02 -8.93 5.95
CA LEU A 107 0.81 -8.31 5.41
C LEU A 107 -0.38 -9.24 5.65
N SER A 108 -1.32 -8.84 6.52
CA SER A 108 -2.63 -9.46 6.59
C SER A 108 -3.55 -8.81 5.56
N CYS A 109 -3.79 -9.48 4.42
CA CYS A 109 -4.73 -9.00 3.41
C CYS A 109 -6.11 -9.66 3.60
N PRO A 110 -7.15 -8.90 3.98
CA PRO A 110 -8.50 -9.45 4.18
C PRO A 110 -9.18 -9.90 2.87
N ALA A 111 -8.64 -9.55 1.70
CA ALA A 111 -9.18 -9.98 0.40
C ALA A 111 -8.83 -11.43 0.02
N ILE A 112 -7.99 -12.10 0.82
CA ILE A 112 -7.55 -13.51 0.59
C ILE A 112 -8.28 -14.47 1.54
N MET A 113 -9.17 -13.97 2.41
CA MET A 113 -10.00 -14.75 3.32
C MET A 113 -11.44 -14.82 2.81
#